data_AF-A0A2P4Y186-F1
#
_entry.id   AF-A0A2P4Y186-F1
#
_cell.length_a   1.000
_cell.length_b   1.000
_cell.length_c   1.000
_cell.angle_alpha   90.00
_cell.angle_beta   90.00
_cell.angle_gamma   90.00
#
_symmetry.space_group_name_H-M   'P 1'
#
loop_
_entity.id
_entity.type
_entity.pdbx_description
1 polymer ?
#
loop_
_entity_poly.entity_id
_entity_poly.type
_entity_poly.pdbx_seq_one_letter_code
_entity_poly.pdbx_strand_id
1 'polypeptide(L)' 'MTFFLQGPHRIIGSYVDNRQDSIEALKLAVGGGYKIEKLENIPDVFERMAAGKLAGRIVLDCA' A
#
# COMPACT_ATOMS: atom_id res chain seq x y z
N MET A 1 30.68 26.61 1.72
CA MET A 1 30.30 25.71 2.82
C MET A 1 29.86 24.40 2.19
N THR A 2 30.81 23.47 2.02
CA THR A 2 30.61 22.23 1.28
C THR A 2 30.13 21.16 2.26
N PHE A 3 28.86 20.78 2.17
CA PHE A 3 28.33 19.62 2.90
C PHE A 3 28.82 18.35 2.22
N PHE A 4 29.67 17.59 2.91
CA PHE A 4 29.98 16.20 2.54
C PHE A 4 28.87 15.30 3.10
N LEU A 5 28.10 14.63 2.24
CA LEU A 5 27.27 13.49 2.63
C LEU A 5 28.20 12.32 2.95
N GLN A 6 28.38 12.00 4.24
CA GLN A 6 29.12 10.81 4.67
C GLN A 6 28.29 9.55 4.36
N GLY A 7 28.77 8.70 3.44
CA GLY A 7 28.27 7.34 3.20
C GLY A 7 27.65 7.13 1.80
N PRO A 8 27.69 5.91 1.22
CA PRO A 8 27.07 5.61 -0.07
C PRO A 8 25.55 5.49 0.07
N HIS A 9 24.88 6.62 0.30
CA HIS A 9 23.42 6.68 0.31
C HIS A 9 22.91 6.71 -1.14
N ARG A 10 22.11 5.71 -1.51
CA ARG A 10 21.45 5.65 -2.83
C ARG A 10 19.97 5.94 -2.66
N ILE A 11 19.48 6.89 -3.44
CA ILE A 11 18.05 7.15 -3.62
C ILE A 11 17.63 6.41 -4.89
N ILE A 12 16.73 5.44 -4.78
CA ILE A 12 16.26 4.60 -5.88
C ILE A 12 14.73 4.60 -5.84
N GLY A 13 14.10 4.89 -6.97
CA GLY A 13 12.65 4.69 -7.11
C GLY A 13 12.33 3.20 -7.28
N SER A 14 11.26 2.74 -6.63
CA SER A 14 10.67 1.43 -6.89
C SER A 14 9.25 1.61 -7.42
N TYR A 15 8.86 0.78 -8.38
CA TYR A 15 7.52 0.76 -8.94
C TYR A 15 7.09 -0.69 -9.16
N VAL A 16 6.23 -1.18 -8.27
CA VAL A 16 5.62 -2.52 -8.29
C VAL A 16 6.66 -3.66 -8.38
N ASP A 17 6.59 -4.60 -7.45
CA ASP A 17 7.53 -5.71 -7.43
C ASP A 17 7.24 -6.77 -8.52
N ASN A 18 8.21 -7.64 -8.76
CA ASN A 18 8.04 -8.71 -9.74
C ASN A 18 7.15 -9.85 -9.19
N ARG A 19 6.87 -10.86 -10.03
CA ARG A 19 6.03 -12.01 -9.65
C ARG A 19 6.61 -12.79 -8.45
N GLN A 20 7.91 -13.04 -8.45
CA GLN A 20 8.58 -13.81 -7.40
C GLN A 20 8.54 -13.05 -6.08
N ASP A 21 8.86 -11.75 -6.11
CA ASP A 21 8.78 -10.86 -4.95
C ASP A 21 7.36 -10.84 -4.38
N SER A 22 6.34 -10.84 -5.24
CA SER A 22 4.93 -10.88 -4.82
C SER A 22 4.58 -12.20 -4.12
N ILE A 23 5.07 -13.33 -4.61
CA ILE A 23 4.88 -14.66 -3.99
C ILE A 23 5.53 -14.69 -2.60
N GLU A 24 6.73 -14.14 -2.48
CA GLU A 24 7.47 -14.08 -1.22
C GLU A 24 6.82 -13.11 -0.23
N ALA A 25 6.39 -11.94 -0.69
CA ALA A 25 5.65 -10.98 0.10
C ALA A 25 4.34 -11.55 0.63
N LEU A 26 3.60 -12.33 -0.19
CA LEU A 26 2.36 -12.98 0.25
C LEU A 26 2.61 -14.00 1.36
N LYS A 27 3.72 -14.76 1.29
CA LYS A 27 4.11 -15.70 2.37
C LYS A 27 4.41 -14.99 3.68
N LEU A 28 4.90 -13.75 3.63
CA LEU A 28 5.17 -12.91 4.80
C LEU A 28 3.94 -12.17 5.31
N ALA A 29 2.92 -11.93 4.48
CA ALA A 29 1.76 -11.10 4.78
C ALA A 29 0.71 -11.74 5.72
N VAL A 30 1.08 -12.78 6.48
CA VAL A 30 0.20 -13.52 7.38
C VAL A 30 -0.25 -12.62 8.54
N GLY A 31 -1.39 -11.94 8.37
CA GLY A 31 -2.06 -11.19 9.46
C GLY A 31 -2.31 -9.70 9.23
N GLY A 32 -2.16 -9.19 8.00
CA GLY A 32 -2.56 -7.81 7.71
C GLY A 32 -4.05 -7.58 7.92
N GLY A 33 -4.43 -6.54 8.68
CA GLY A 33 -5.82 -6.14 8.88
C GLY A 33 -6.36 -5.38 7.65
N TYR A 34 -7.54 -5.77 7.20
CA TYR A 34 -8.32 -5.07 6.19
C TYR A 34 -9.78 -4.97 6.64
N LYS A 35 -10.51 -4.00 6.10
CA LYS A 35 -11.95 -3.89 6.29
C LYS A 35 -12.67 -4.29 5.01
N ILE A 36 -13.69 -5.14 5.13
CA ILE A 36 -14.54 -5.51 4.01
C ILE A 36 -15.69 -4.50 3.90
N GLU A 37 -15.95 -4.02 2.69
CA GLU A 37 -17.08 -3.17 2.33
C GLU A 37 -17.78 -3.77 1.11
N LYS A 38 -19.08 -3.51 0.94
CA LYS A 38 -19.81 -3.95 -0.24
C LYS A 38 -19.44 -3.10 -1.46
N LEU A 39 -19.58 -3.67 -2.65
CA LEU A 39 -19.37 -2.97 -3.92
C LEU A 39 -20.20 -1.69 -4.07
N GLU A 40 -21.43 -1.67 -3.53
CA GLU A 40 -22.32 -0.50 -3.54
C GLU A 40 -21.72 0.73 -2.83
N ASN A 41 -20.80 0.52 -1.88
CA ASN A 41 -20.16 1.58 -1.12
C ASN A 41 -18.95 2.21 -1.84
N ILE A 42 -18.65 1.82 -3.08
CA ILE A 42 -17.52 2.35 -3.87
C ILE A 42 -17.42 3.89 -3.80
N PRO A 43 -18.48 4.68 -4.09
CA PRO A 43 -18.38 6.13 -4.12
C PRO A 43 -17.93 6.71 -2.76
N ASP A 44 -18.52 6.24 -1.67
CA ASP A 44 -18.17 6.64 -0.31
C ASP A 44 -16.73 6.24 0.07
N VAL A 45 -16.27 5.05 -0.34
CA VAL A 45 -14.89 4.62 -0.10
C VAL A 45 -13.89 5.57 -0.77
N PHE A 46 -14.17 6.00 -2.01
CA PHE A 46 -13.31 6.96 -2.72
C PHE A 46 -13.34 8.35 -2.09
N GLU A 47 -14.49 8.82 -1.59
CA GLU A 47 -14.57 10.08 -0.84
C GLU A 47 -13.77 10.03 0.46
N ARG A 48 -13.89 8.95 1.23
CA ARG A 48 -13.10 8.73 2.45
C ARG A 48 -11.61 8.62 2.15
N MET A 49 -11.23 8.01 1.03
CA MET A 49 -9.85 7.92 0.58
C MET A 49 -9.26 9.29 0.29
N ALA A 50 -9.97 10.11 -0.50
CA ALA A 50 -9.56 11.48 -0.83
C ALA A 50 -9.46 12.37 0.43
N ALA A 51 -10.35 12.15 1.40
CA ALA A 51 -10.34 12.85 2.69
C ALA A 51 -9.29 12.33 3.68
N GLY A 52 -8.53 11.27 3.35
CA GLY A 52 -7.53 10.68 4.25
C GLY A 52 -8.12 9.99 5.49
N LYS A 53 -9.40 9.59 5.44
CA LYS A 53 -10.14 9.00 6.58
C LYS A 53 -10.13 7.47 6.60
N LEU A 54 -9.49 6.83 5.62
CA LEU A 54 -9.40 5.37 5.56
C LEU A 54 -8.33 4.86 6.52
N ALA A 55 -8.74 3.99 7.44
CA ALA A 55 -7.81 3.24 8.28
C ALA A 55 -7.34 2.00 7.52
N GLY A 56 -6.09 2.01 7.07
CA GLY A 56 -5.47 0.85 6.43
C GLY A 56 -6.06 0.54 5.05
N ARG A 57 -6.42 -0.73 4.83
CA ARG A 57 -6.86 -1.26 3.53
C ARG A 57 -8.35 -1.57 3.55
N ILE A 58 -9.06 -1.18 2.48
CA ILE A 58 -10.44 -1.58 2.22
C ILE A 58 -10.43 -2.66 1.13
N VAL A 59 -11.17 -3.73 1.37
CA VAL A 59 -11.44 -4.80 0.39
C VAL A 59 -12.91 -4.72 0.02
N LEU A 60 -13.19 -4.68 -1.28
CA LEU A 60 -14.55 -4.68 -1.79
C LEU A 60 -15.00 -6.12 -2.02
N ASP A 61 -16.14 -6.47 -1.43
CA ASP A 61 -16.83 -7.72 -1.72
C ASP A 61 -17.61 -7.56 -3.01
N CYS A 62 -17.28 -8.39 -4.00
CA CYS A 62 -17.85 -8.40 -5.35
C CYS A 62 -18.86 -9.53 -5.58
N ALA A 63 -19.15 -10.32 -4.52
CA ALA A 63 -20.11 -11.41 -4.58
C ALA A 63 -21.57 -10.92 -4.65
#